data_AF-A0A1I7UMP8-F1
#
_entry.id   AF-A0A1I7UMP8-F1
#
_cell.length_a   1.000
_cell.length_b   1.000
_cell.length_c   1.000
_cell.angle_alpha   90.00
_cell.angle_beta   90.00
_cell.angle_gamma   90.00
#
_symmetry.space_group_name_H-M   'P 1'
#
loop_
_entity.id
_entity.type
_entity.pdbx_description
1 polymer ?
#
loop_
_entity_poly.entity_id
_entity_poly.type
_entity_poly.pdbx_seq_one_letter_code
_entity_poly.pdbx_strand_id
1 'polypeptide(L)'
;MSALFHAFHLCQLWTVYCERAATYSSPTAFPHLIDFWARVTPAILQLLSHSKVLADMVNLHFLNTIQALQQVNSALLCQLYSMWAPILTAYHSQIPNQLRMKLDSCQNQPSLETPLVREWLKKVRYKISQVELQTSAASPYYTV
;
A
#
# COMPACT_ATOMS: atom_id res chain seq x y z
N MET A 1 11.95 -11.16 -2.48
CA MET A 1 11.84 -10.04 -1.52
C MET A 1 11.59 -8.71 -2.25
N SER A 2 12.48 -8.26 -3.15
CA SER A 2 12.33 -6.96 -3.84
C SER A 2 11.09 -6.85 -4.75
N ALA A 3 10.68 -7.91 -5.46
CA ALA A 3 9.54 -7.85 -6.39
C ALA A 3 8.20 -7.45 -5.72
N LEU A 4 7.84 -8.06 -4.58
CA LEU A 4 6.65 -7.68 -3.81
C LEU A 4 6.74 -6.23 -3.33
N PHE A 5 7.91 -5.82 -2.83
CA PHE A 5 8.15 -4.45 -2.42
C PHE A 5 7.86 -3.45 -3.57
N HIS A 6 8.39 -3.69 -4.77
CA HIS A 6 8.16 -2.81 -5.92
C HIS A 6 6.71 -2.84 -6.39
N ALA A 7 6.07 -4.02 -6.42
CA ALA A 7 4.67 -4.16 -6.80
C ALA A 7 3.74 -3.31 -5.91
N PHE A 8 3.93 -3.36 -4.59
CA PHE A 8 3.14 -2.56 -3.66
C PHE A 8 3.41 -1.05 -3.76
N HIS A 9 4.66 -0.63 -3.94
CA HIS A 9 4.96 0.79 -4.16
C HIS A 9 4.39 1.30 -5.48
N LEU A 10 4.39 0.47 -6.53
CA LEU A 10 3.73 0.80 -7.79
C LEU A 10 2.21 0.95 -7.60
N CYS A 11 1.57 0.04 -6.87
CA CYS A 11 0.13 0.13 -6.57
C CYS A 11 -0.20 1.40 -5.75
N GLN A 12 0.64 1.77 -4.79
CA GLN A 12 0.50 3.01 -4.03
C GLN A 12 0.60 4.24 -4.95
N LEU A 13 1.68 4.32 -5.75
CA LEU A 13 1.89 5.43 -6.69
C LEU A 13 0.76 5.54 -7.70
N TRP A 14 0.33 4.42 -8.28
CA TRP A 14 -0.80 4.36 -9.21
C TRP A 14 -2.09 4.87 -8.57
N THR A 15 -2.42 4.38 -7.37
CA THR A 15 -3.63 4.79 -6.65
C THR A 15 -3.64 6.30 -6.38
N VAL A 16 -2.54 6.83 -5.84
CA VAL A 16 -2.43 8.27 -5.54
C VAL A 16 -2.45 9.11 -6.82
N TYR A 17 -1.73 8.68 -7.86
CA TYR A 17 -1.69 9.40 -9.14
C TYR A 17 -3.09 9.51 -9.77
N CYS A 18 -3.79 8.40 -9.91
CA CYS A 18 -5.12 8.36 -10.50
C CYS A 18 -6.14 9.14 -9.66
N GLU A 19 -6.06 9.08 -8.33
CA GLU A 19 -6.94 9.86 -7.45
C GLU A 19 -6.74 11.37 -7.66
N ARG A 20 -5.48 11.82 -7.77
CA ARG A 20 -5.20 13.23 -8.07
C ARG A 20 -5.62 13.60 -9.48
N ALA A 21 -5.36 12.76 -10.46
CA ALA A 21 -5.85 12.98 -11.83
C ALA A 21 -7.39 13.07 -11.88
N ALA A 22 -8.11 12.31 -11.05
CA ALA A 22 -9.56 12.38 -10.93
C ALA A 22 -10.04 13.75 -10.47
N THR A 23 -9.29 14.35 -9.53
CA THR A 23 -9.60 15.66 -8.94
C THR A 23 -9.45 16.80 -9.96
N TYR A 24 -8.50 16.66 -10.91
CA TYR A 24 -8.20 17.71 -11.89
C TYR A 24 -8.86 17.51 -13.25
N SER A 25 -9.21 16.27 -13.63
CA SER A 25 -9.43 15.96 -15.06
C SER A 25 -10.66 15.11 -15.36
N SER A 26 -11.08 14.17 -14.50
CA SER A 26 -12.21 13.28 -14.81
C SER A 26 -12.84 12.62 -13.57
N PRO A 27 -14.17 12.71 -13.37
CA PRO A 27 -14.87 12.01 -12.29
C PRO A 27 -14.89 10.48 -12.44
N THR A 28 -14.49 9.92 -13.59
CA THR A 28 -14.54 8.47 -13.84
C THR A 28 -13.36 7.69 -13.25
N ALA A 29 -12.29 8.35 -12.80
CA ALA A 29 -11.09 7.67 -12.32
C ALA A 29 -11.28 6.94 -10.97
N PHE A 30 -12.22 7.38 -10.11
CA PHE A 30 -12.52 6.70 -8.84
C PHE A 30 -13.09 5.27 -9.05
N PRO A 31 -14.15 5.07 -9.86
CA PRO A 31 -14.62 3.72 -10.21
C PRO A 31 -13.52 2.81 -10.77
N HIS A 32 -12.68 3.33 -11.67
CA HIS A 32 -11.59 2.53 -12.26
C HIS A 32 -10.54 2.09 -11.24
N LEU A 33 -10.28 2.91 -10.21
CA LEU A 33 -9.39 2.53 -9.11
C LEU A 33 -10.00 1.44 -8.22
N ILE A 34 -11.29 1.53 -7.93
CA ILE A 34 -11.99 0.48 -7.19
C ILE A 34 -12.02 -0.83 -7.99
N ASP A 35 -12.31 -0.78 -9.28
CA ASP A 35 -12.28 -1.94 -10.17
C ASP A 35 -10.90 -2.58 -10.26
N PHE A 36 -9.84 -1.77 -10.29
CA PHE A 36 -8.46 -2.26 -10.24
C PHE A 36 -8.22 -3.08 -8.98
N TRP A 37 -8.55 -2.53 -7.80
CA TRP A 37 -8.35 -3.24 -6.55
C TRP A 37 -9.27 -4.45 -6.40
N ALA A 38 -10.51 -4.39 -6.88
CA ALA A 38 -11.43 -5.52 -6.90
C ALA A 38 -10.90 -6.72 -7.69
N ARG A 39 -10.07 -6.49 -8.73
CA ARG A 39 -9.41 -7.56 -9.50
C ARG A 39 -8.11 -8.05 -8.85
N VAL A 40 -7.38 -7.16 -8.19
CA VAL A 40 -6.09 -7.48 -7.54
C VAL A 40 -6.29 -8.23 -6.21
N THR A 41 -7.30 -7.84 -5.43
CA THR A 41 -7.58 -8.40 -4.09
C THR A 41 -7.76 -9.93 -4.09
N PRO A 42 -8.54 -10.54 -5.00
CA PRO A 42 -8.67 -12.00 -5.05
C PRO A 42 -7.35 -12.74 -5.31
N ALA A 43 -6.50 -12.22 -6.20
CA ALA A 43 -5.20 -12.81 -6.49
C ALA A 43 -4.27 -12.76 -5.26
N ILE A 44 -4.36 -11.67 -4.49
CA ILE A 44 -3.62 -11.54 -3.23
C ILE A 44 -4.14 -12.54 -2.19
N LEU A 45 -5.45 -12.67 -2.01
CA LEU A 45 -6.02 -13.63 -1.08
C LEU A 45 -5.61 -15.08 -1.42
N GLN A 46 -5.57 -15.42 -2.70
CA GLN A 46 -5.01 -16.70 -3.15
C GLN A 46 -3.53 -16.83 -2.76
N LEU A 47 -2.74 -15.78 -2.94
CA LEU A 47 -1.33 -15.76 -2.56
C LEU A 47 -1.14 -16.05 -1.05
N LEU A 48 -1.99 -15.49 -0.19
CA LEU A 48 -1.92 -15.70 1.26
C LEU A 48 -2.07 -17.18 1.63
N SER A 49 -2.90 -17.94 0.91
CA SER A 49 -3.20 -19.34 1.23
C SER A 49 -1.99 -20.28 1.16
N HIS A 50 -0.90 -19.87 0.50
CA HIS A 50 0.27 -20.73 0.28
C HIS A 50 1.21 -20.84 1.50
N SER A 51 1.33 -19.80 2.33
CA SER A 51 2.25 -19.82 3.48
C SER A 51 1.97 -18.69 4.47
N LYS A 52 2.04 -19.00 5.77
CA LYS A 52 1.96 -18.01 6.85
C LYS A 52 3.02 -16.92 6.74
N VAL A 53 4.26 -17.27 6.38
CA VAL A 53 5.35 -16.29 6.24
C VAL A 53 5.05 -15.30 5.11
N LEU A 54 4.49 -15.79 4.01
CA LEU A 54 4.08 -14.96 2.89
C LEU A 54 2.90 -14.07 3.28
N ALA A 55 1.96 -14.60 4.06
CA ALA A 55 0.83 -13.83 4.57
C ALA A 55 1.25 -12.70 5.50
N ASP A 56 2.17 -12.96 6.44
CA ASP A 56 2.72 -11.93 7.33
C ASP A 56 3.44 -10.82 6.53
N MET A 57 4.17 -11.20 5.48
CA MET A 57 4.85 -10.27 4.58
C MET A 57 3.87 -9.40 3.79
N VAL A 58 2.84 -10.01 3.20
CA VAL A 58 1.78 -9.28 2.47
C VAL A 58 1.01 -8.36 3.40
N ASN A 59 0.66 -8.80 4.62
CA ASN A 59 0.00 -7.98 5.62
C ASN A 59 0.81 -6.73 5.98
N LEU A 60 2.14 -6.86 6.11
CA LEU A 60 3.01 -5.71 6.31
C LEU A 60 2.96 -4.73 5.13
N HIS A 61 2.95 -5.22 3.90
CA HIS A 61 2.82 -4.37 2.71
C HIS A 61 1.45 -3.67 2.61
N PHE A 62 0.36 -4.35 2.98
CA PHE A 62 -0.96 -3.74 3.07
C PHE A 62 -1.04 -2.64 4.13
N LEU A 63 -0.48 -2.89 5.32
CA LEU A 63 -0.42 -1.87 6.36
C LEU A 63 0.33 -0.63 5.86
N ASN A 64 1.50 -0.84 5.24
CA ASN A 64 2.28 0.27 4.67
C ASN A 64 1.48 1.03 3.59
N THR A 65 0.64 0.33 2.82
CA THR A 65 -0.24 0.93 1.81
C THR A 65 -1.35 1.77 2.45
N ILE A 66 -2.03 1.24 3.48
CA ILE A 66 -3.04 1.97 4.26
C ILE A 66 -2.43 3.24 4.84
N GLN A 67 -1.25 3.14 5.47
CA GLN A 67 -0.53 4.29 6.02
C GLN A 67 -0.13 5.31 4.95
N ALA A 68 0.31 4.85 3.77
CA ALA A 68 0.65 5.74 2.66
C ALA A 68 -0.57 6.52 2.15
N LEU A 69 -1.69 5.83 1.93
CA LEU A 69 -2.95 6.44 1.50
C LEU A 69 -3.48 7.43 2.55
N GLN A 70 -3.29 7.13 3.82
CA GLN A 70 -3.68 8.02 4.91
C GLN A 70 -2.83 9.29 5.00
N GLN A 71 -1.50 9.17 4.85
CA GLN A 71 -0.59 10.32 4.82
C GLN A 71 -0.93 11.31 3.70
N VAL A 72 -1.55 10.84 2.62
CA VAL A 72 -1.98 11.68 1.51
C VAL A 72 -3.47 12.06 1.55
N ASN A 73 -4.16 11.71 2.65
CA ASN A 73 -5.60 11.87 2.85
C ASN A 73 -6.44 11.32 1.68
N SER A 74 -6.17 10.07 1.30
CA SER A 74 -6.85 9.42 0.18
C SER A 74 -8.34 9.27 0.44
N ALA A 75 -9.16 9.77 -0.50
CA ALA A 75 -10.62 9.64 -0.44
C ALA A 75 -11.10 8.18 -0.59
N LEU A 76 -10.25 7.29 -1.11
CA LEU A 76 -10.57 5.88 -1.33
C LEU A 76 -10.29 4.99 -0.11
N LEU A 77 -9.61 5.51 0.91
CA LEU A 77 -9.09 4.71 2.01
C LEU A 77 -10.19 3.89 2.71
N CYS A 78 -11.34 4.49 2.99
CA CYS A 78 -12.44 3.80 3.65
C CYS A 78 -12.97 2.61 2.83
N GLN A 79 -13.16 2.81 1.52
CA GLN A 79 -13.67 1.76 0.63
C GLN A 79 -12.64 0.63 0.45
N LEU A 80 -11.36 0.99 0.26
CA LEU A 80 -10.27 0.03 0.14
C LEU A 80 -10.06 -0.75 1.45
N TYR A 81 -10.22 -0.09 2.59
CA TYR A 81 -10.12 -0.76 3.89
C TYR A 81 -11.17 -1.87 4.05
N SER A 82 -12.43 -1.59 3.71
CA SER A 82 -13.49 -2.60 3.73
C SER A 82 -13.18 -3.77 2.78
N MET A 83 -12.63 -3.48 1.60
CA MET A 83 -12.22 -4.50 0.62
C MET A 83 -11.04 -5.36 1.13
N TRP A 84 -10.12 -4.78 1.89
CA TRP A 84 -8.89 -5.45 2.34
C TRP A 84 -8.99 -6.08 3.72
N ALA A 85 -10.11 -5.90 4.44
CA ALA A 85 -10.32 -6.54 5.73
C ALA A 85 -10.04 -8.06 5.71
N PRO A 86 -10.49 -8.85 4.71
CA PRO A 86 -10.20 -10.28 4.63
C PRO A 86 -8.71 -10.60 4.46
N ILE A 87 -7.93 -9.72 3.83
CA ILE A 87 -6.47 -9.88 3.67
C ILE A 87 -5.81 -9.76 5.04
N LEU A 88 -6.16 -8.70 5.79
CA LEU A 88 -5.59 -8.41 7.10
C LEU A 88 -5.95 -9.45 8.17
N THR A 89 -7.07 -10.17 8.00
CA THR A 89 -7.55 -11.19 8.94
C THR A 89 -7.37 -12.64 8.44
N ALA A 90 -6.72 -12.86 7.29
CA ALA A 90 -6.64 -14.20 6.69
C ALA A 90 -6.01 -15.26 7.62
N TYR A 91 -5.04 -14.86 8.47
CA TYR A 91 -4.36 -15.74 9.44
C TYR A 91 -4.52 -15.31 10.91
N HIS A 92 -5.19 -14.18 11.14
CA HIS A 92 -5.47 -13.67 12.48
C HIS A 92 -6.98 -13.50 12.61
N SER A 93 -7.59 -14.15 13.61
CA SER A 93 -9.03 -14.05 13.90
C SER A 93 -9.50 -12.60 14.13
N GLN A 94 -8.56 -11.68 14.42
CA GLN A 94 -8.78 -10.24 14.45
C GLN A 94 -7.58 -9.52 13.85
N ILE A 95 -7.80 -8.32 13.32
CA ILE A 95 -6.73 -7.40 12.90
C ILE A 95 -5.79 -7.19 14.10
N PRO A 96 -4.49 -7.50 14.00
CA PRO A 96 -3.56 -7.36 15.12
C PRO A 96 -3.66 -5.97 15.77
N ASN A 97 -3.65 -5.90 17.11
CA ASN A 97 -3.85 -4.67 17.86
C ASN A 97 -2.93 -3.51 17.42
N GLN A 98 -1.71 -3.82 16.98
CA GLN A 98 -0.80 -2.81 16.44
C GLN A 98 -1.29 -2.18 15.13
N LEU A 99 -1.96 -2.95 14.27
CA LEU A 99 -2.60 -2.43 13.07
C LEU A 99 -3.83 -1.60 13.45
N ARG A 100 -4.64 -2.10 14.39
CA ARG A 100 -5.85 -1.41 14.88
C ARG A 100 -5.50 -0.05 15.52
N MET A 101 -4.50 0.01 16.39
CA MET A 101 -4.01 1.28 16.98
C MET A 101 -3.47 2.27 15.93
N LYS A 102 -2.78 1.76 14.89
CA LYS A 102 -2.30 2.58 13.78
C LYS A 102 -3.43 3.10 12.90
N LEU A 103 -4.55 2.39 12.81
CA LEU A 103 -5.77 2.83 12.12
C LEU A 103 -6.54 3.87 12.95
N ASP A 104 -6.75 3.58 14.24
CA ASP A 104 -7.47 4.46 15.17
C ASP A 104 -6.77 5.81 15.36
N SER A 105 -5.43 5.82 15.47
CA SER A 105 -4.60 7.04 15.53
C SER A 105 -4.86 8.01 14.37
N CYS A 106 -5.29 7.44 13.27
CA CYS A 106 -5.19 8.01 11.95
C CYS A 106 -6.59 8.45 11.48
N GLN A 107 -7.65 7.87 12.06
CA GLN A 107 -9.03 8.36 12.04
C GLN A 107 -9.25 9.56 13.00
N ASN A 108 -8.43 9.68 14.05
CA ASN A 108 -8.53 10.72 15.08
C ASN A 108 -7.64 11.96 14.81
N GLN A 109 -6.90 12.00 13.70
CA GLN A 109 -6.01 13.12 13.40
C GLN A 109 -6.79 14.24 12.67
N PRO A 110 -6.96 15.43 13.26
CA PRO A 110 -7.66 16.52 12.60
C PRO A 110 -6.87 16.95 11.36
N SER A 111 -7.54 16.92 10.20
CA SER A 111 -7.00 17.30 8.89
C SER A 111 -6.84 18.83 8.79
N LEU A 112 -5.91 19.40 9.54
CA LEU A 112 -5.62 20.83 9.53
C LEU A 112 -4.49 21.21 8.55
N GLU A 113 -3.72 20.24 8.07
CA GLU A 113 -2.64 20.48 7.10
C GLU A 113 -2.93 19.81 5.76
N THR A 114 -2.84 20.58 4.68
CA THR A 114 -2.93 20.07 3.32
C THR A 114 -1.86 18.99 3.12
N PRO A 115 -2.23 17.73 2.81
CA PRO A 115 -1.28 16.63 2.72
C PRO A 115 -0.25 16.91 1.63
N LEU A 116 1.01 17.07 2.03
CA LEU A 116 2.12 17.32 1.11
C LEU A 116 2.50 16.01 0.39
N VAL A 117 1.75 15.64 -0.66
CA VAL A 117 2.10 14.51 -1.54
C VAL A 117 3.54 14.59 -2.03
N ARG A 118 4.08 15.80 -2.20
CA ARG A 118 5.51 16.00 -2.51
C ARG A 118 6.43 15.38 -1.45
N GLU A 119 6.14 15.55 -0.17
CA GLU A 119 6.95 14.98 0.91
C GLU A 119 6.79 13.46 0.99
N TRP A 120 5.56 12.95 0.80
CA TRP A 120 5.34 11.51 0.68
C TRP A 120 6.10 10.91 -0.52
N LEU A 121 6.04 11.54 -1.70
CA LEU A 121 6.76 11.11 -2.91
C LEU A 121 8.27 11.12 -2.70
N LYS A 122 8.84 12.13 -2.04
CA LYS A 122 10.27 12.16 -1.68
C LYS A 122 10.64 10.94 -0.83
N LYS A 123 9.84 10.61 0.18
CA LYS A 123 10.05 9.43 1.04
C LYS A 123 9.93 8.12 0.25
N VAL A 124 8.95 8.00 -0.64
CA VAL A 124 8.77 6.83 -1.52
C VAL A 124 9.99 6.66 -2.43
N ARG A 125 10.41 7.72 -3.13
CA ARG A 125 11.59 7.71 -3.99
C ARG A 125 12.83 7.28 -3.21
N TYR A 126 13.06 7.87 -2.04
CA TYR A 126 14.17 7.50 -1.18
C TYR A 126 14.14 6.01 -0.80
N LYS A 127 13.00 5.48 -0.36
CA LYS A 127 12.86 4.06 0.00
C LYS A 127 13.15 3.14 -1.19
N ILE A 128 12.63 3.45 -2.37
CA ILE A 128 12.89 2.67 -3.59
C ILE A 128 14.39 2.69 -3.91
N SER A 129 15.02 3.86 -3.90
CA SER A 129 16.47 3.99 -4.16
C SER A 129 17.32 3.22 -3.14
N GLN A 130 16.93 3.21 -1.85
CA GLN A 130 17.62 2.44 -0.82
C GLN A 130 17.55 0.93 -1.10
N VAL A 131 16.37 0.42 -1.48
CA VAL A 131 16.21 -1.00 -1.84
C VAL A 131 17.01 -1.33 -3.10
N GLU A 132 17.02 -0.46 -4.11
CA GLU A 132 17.79 -0.64 -5.35
C GLU A 132 19.31 -0.67 -5.10
N LEU A 133 19.81 0.20 -4.21
CA LEU A 133 21.20 0.21 -3.76
C LEU A 133 21.56 -1.09 -3.04
N GLN A 134 20.69 -1.57 -2.14
CA GLN A 134 20.90 -2.83 -1.43
C GLN A 134 20.89 -4.03 -2.38
N THR A 135 19.97 -4.07 -3.35
CA THR A 135 19.93 -5.15 -4.35
C THR A 135 21.16 -5.12 -5.26
N SER A 136 21.64 -3.92 -5.63
CA SER A 136 22.85 -3.77 -6.44
C SER A 136 24.11 -4.19 -5.67
N ALA A 137 24.19 -3.84 -4.38
CA ALA A 137 25.29 -4.23 -3.49
C ALA A 137 25.30 -5.73 -3.14
N ALA A 138 24.16 -6.43 -3.28
CA ALA A 138 24.06 -7.88 -3.16
C ALA A 138 24.45 -8.63 -4.45
N SER A 139 24.73 -7.91 -5.54
CA SER A 139 25.09 -8.48 -6.85
C SER A 139 26.59 -8.65 -7.19
N PRO A 140 27.59 -8.62 -6.26
CA PRO A 140 29.00 -8.76 -6.66
C PRO A 140 29.49 -10.22 -6.82
N TYR A 141 28.62 -11.24 -6.76
CA TYR A 141 29.04 -12.67 -6.81
C TYR A 141 28.80 -13.40 -8.14
N TYR A 142 28.44 -12.69 -9.23
CA TYR A 142 28.34 -13.27 -10.57
C TYR A 142 29.30 -12.59 -11.56
N THR A 143 30.59 -12.64 -11.26
CA THR A 143 31.64 -12.57 -12.28
C THR A 143 32.28 -13.94 -12.31
N VAL A 144 31.85 -14.74 -13.28
CA VAL A 144 32.57 -15.92 -13.79
C VAL A 144 33.74 -15.43 -14.62
#